data_AF-A0A7S1UC02-F1
#
_entry.id   AF-A0A7S1UC02-F1
#
_cell.length_a   1.000
_cell.length_b   1.000
_cell.length_c   1.000
_cell.angle_alpha   90.00
_cell.angle_beta   90.00
_cell.angle_gamma   90.00
#
_symmetry.space_group_name_H-M   'P 1'
#
loop_
_entity.id
_entity.type
_entity.pdbx_description
1 polymer ?
#
loop_
_entity_poly.entity_id
_entity_poly.type
_entity_poly.pdbx_seq_one_letter_code
_entity_poly.pdbx_strand_id
1 'polypeptide(L)'
;AAAAPSMVAPPPPPEMHAEMVALDLDDTNKPTHSKLQFLLAVHLIYRSIRVLPARISGWWTRDCPRKLSTFVLRYVESDLSAAIAADEMDALKSGADFGAWDAEALQVRCSAVSRAVTITYVHEDCSADVVISLPEAYPLRNVEVTSESRLGLPEAQWRRWTLQIVTLLSLRDGTILDAVAMWKRNLDKAFEGVEPCPICYSTLHFKTNSLPNVSCGTCRHRFHG
;
A
#
# COMPACT_ATOMS: atom_id res chain seq x y z
N ALA A 1 2.92 -28.82 1.34
CA ALA A 1 2.81 -27.63 2.21
C ALA A 1 4.10 -26.85 2.06
N ALA A 2 4.13 -25.85 1.18
CA ALA A 2 5.31 -25.03 0.94
C ALA A 2 5.33 -23.89 1.95
N ALA A 3 6.39 -23.82 2.76
CA ALA A 3 6.63 -22.72 3.69
C ALA A 3 6.88 -21.43 2.89
N ALA A 4 6.13 -20.38 3.19
CA ALA A 4 6.39 -19.05 2.65
C ALA A 4 7.79 -18.60 3.08
N PRO A 5 8.58 -17.95 2.19
CA PRO A 5 9.88 -17.43 2.57
C PRO A 5 9.67 -16.34 3.64
N SER A 6 10.26 -16.56 4.81
CA SER A 6 10.37 -15.55 5.86
C SER A 6 11.11 -14.34 5.28
N MET A 7 10.37 -13.28 4.95
CA MET A 7 10.93 -11.99 4.60
C MET A 7 11.69 -11.45 5.80
N VAL A 8 13.00 -11.66 5.83
CA VAL A 8 13.90 -11.00 6.78
C VAL A 8 13.87 -9.52 6.41
N ALA A 9 13.26 -8.71 7.28
CA ALA A 9 13.16 -7.27 7.10
C ALA A 9 14.56 -6.66 6.97
N PRO A 10 14.80 -5.73 6.03
CA PRO A 10 16.04 -4.97 6.00
C PRO A 10 16.17 -4.15 7.29
N PRO A 11 17.40 -3.97 7.80
CA PRO A 11 17.62 -3.24 9.03
C PRO A 11 17.17 -1.78 8.87
N PRO A 12 16.47 -1.21 9.87
CA PRO A 12 16.04 0.19 9.87
C PRO A 12 17.21 1.19 9.81
N PRO A 13 16.93 2.47 9.51
CA PRO A 13 17.96 3.50 9.35
C PRO A 13 18.92 3.57 10.56
N PRO A 14 20.23 3.77 10.31
CA PRO A 14 21.29 3.36 11.24
C PRO A 14 21.24 4.06 12.59
N GLU A 15 20.86 5.32 12.66
CA GLU A 15 21.13 6.16 13.84
C GLU A 15 20.22 5.82 15.02
N MET A 16 18.93 5.55 14.77
CA MET A 16 17.95 5.38 15.84
C MET A 16 17.76 3.92 16.25
N HIS A 17 18.01 2.98 15.34
CA HIS A 17 18.05 1.56 15.70
C HIS A 17 19.38 1.16 16.33
N ALA A 18 20.50 1.83 15.97
CA ALA A 18 21.74 1.66 16.70
C ALA A 18 21.57 2.11 18.16
N GLU A 19 20.90 3.22 18.47
CA GLU A 19 20.64 3.61 19.87
C GLU A 19 19.73 2.64 20.64
N MET A 20 18.85 1.93 19.94
CA MET A 20 17.86 1.03 20.55
C MET A 20 18.35 -0.42 20.64
N VAL A 21 19.21 -0.87 19.71
CA VAL A 21 19.96 -2.13 19.78
C VAL A 21 21.19 -1.98 20.69
N ALA A 22 21.80 -0.79 20.74
CA ALA A 22 22.82 -0.39 21.71
C ALA A 22 22.21 0.12 23.04
N LEU A 23 20.98 -0.27 23.35
CA LEU A 23 20.61 -0.57 24.73
C LEU A 23 21.37 -1.84 25.17
N ASP A 24 22.68 -1.81 24.98
CA ASP A 24 23.60 -2.76 25.54
C ASP A 24 23.43 -2.65 27.05
N LEU A 25 23.36 -3.83 27.63
CA LEU A 25 23.25 -4.13 29.04
C LEU A 25 24.55 -3.78 29.77
N ASP A 26 25.14 -2.62 29.47
CA ASP A 26 26.35 -2.15 30.10
C ASP A 26 25.96 -1.47 31.43
N ASP A 27 26.28 -2.14 32.53
CA ASP A 27 25.87 -1.83 33.91
C ASP A 27 26.36 -0.45 34.40
N THR A 28 27.12 0.29 33.59
CA THR A 28 27.84 1.50 33.97
C THR A 28 27.07 2.80 33.70
N ASN A 29 26.00 2.80 32.88
CA ASN A 29 25.18 3.99 32.66
C ASN A 29 23.71 3.66 32.30
N LYS A 30 22.96 3.14 33.28
CA LYS A 30 21.55 2.77 33.09
C LYS A 30 20.72 3.98 32.64
N PRO A 31 20.03 3.92 31.48
CA PRO A 31 19.18 5.01 31.03
C PRO A 31 18.07 5.28 32.05
N THR A 32 17.71 6.55 32.21
CA THR A 32 16.60 6.93 33.09
C THR A 32 15.32 6.25 32.64
N HIS A 33 14.43 5.94 33.59
CA HIS A 33 13.13 5.32 33.30
C HIS A 33 12.36 6.08 32.21
N SER A 34 12.40 7.42 32.23
CA SER A 34 11.77 8.27 31.22
C SER A 34 12.38 8.10 29.82
N LYS A 35 13.71 7.91 29.70
CA LYS A 35 14.38 7.68 28.41
C LYS A 35 14.00 6.31 27.84
N LEU A 36 13.97 5.26 28.68
CA LEU A 36 13.52 3.93 28.28
C LEU A 36 12.06 3.93 27.80
N GLN A 37 11.17 4.61 28.54
CA GLN A 37 9.76 4.75 28.14
C GLN A 37 9.60 5.44 26.78
N PHE A 38 10.38 6.50 26.55
CA PHE A 38 10.37 7.21 25.27
C PHE A 38 10.85 6.32 24.12
N LEU A 39 12.00 5.66 24.27
CA LEU A 39 12.55 4.76 23.25
C LEU A 39 11.60 3.61 22.93
N LEU A 40 11.00 3.00 23.96
CA LEU A 40 10.00 1.95 23.78
C LEU A 40 8.76 2.46 23.04
N ALA A 41 8.25 3.65 23.39
CA ALA A 41 7.09 4.24 22.72
C ALA A 41 7.36 4.51 21.23
N VAL A 42 8.53 5.06 20.91
CA VAL A 42 8.97 5.29 19.53
C VAL A 42 9.11 3.97 18.77
N HIS A 43 9.71 2.94 19.37
CA HIS A 43 9.81 1.61 18.77
C HIS A 43 8.44 1.00 18.47
N LEU A 44 7.51 1.11 19.42
CA LEU A 44 6.15 0.60 19.24
C LEU A 44 5.44 1.31 18.09
N ILE A 45 5.61 2.63 17.94
CA ILE A 45 5.08 3.38 16.80
C ILE A 45 5.70 2.87 15.50
N TYR A 46 7.03 2.74 15.44
CA TYR A 46 7.74 2.22 14.28
C TYR A 46 7.23 0.84 13.86
N ARG A 47 7.20 -0.12 14.80
CA ARG A 47 6.73 -1.49 14.53
C ARG A 47 5.26 -1.51 14.13
N SER A 48 4.42 -0.70 14.76
CA SER A 48 3.00 -0.65 14.43
C SER A 48 2.75 -0.06 13.06
N ILE A 49 3.51 0.96 12.64
CA ILE A 49 3.42 1.53 11.29
C ILE A 49 3.84 0.51 10.25
N ARG A 50 4.90 -0.27 10.52
CA ARG A 50 5.40 -1.30 9.60
C ARG A 50 4.44 -2.47 9.42
N VAL A 51 3.70 -2.85 10.47
CA VAL A 51 2.82 -4.04 10.45
C VAL A 51 1.36 -3.69 10.16
N LEU A 52 0.89 -2.53 10.64
CA LEU A 52 -0.51 -2.11 10.61
C LEU A 52 -0.63 -0.62 10.20
N PRO A 53 -0.12 -0.22 9.02
CA PRO A 53 -0.07 1.18 8.59
C PRO A 53 -1.45 1.87 8.58
N ALA A 54 -2.49 1.18 8.10
CA ALA A 54 -3.85 1.73 8.02
C ALA A 54 -4.48 1.92 9.41
N ARG A 55 -4.18 1.02 10.35
CA ARG A 55 -4.64 1.16 11.75
C ARG A 55 -4.01 2.37 12.42
N ILE A 56 -2.70 2.55 12.23
CA ILE A 56 -1.99 3.70 12.79
C ILE A 56 -2.43 5.00 12.14
N SER A 57 -2.60 5.03 10.82
CA SER A 57 -3.16 6.20 10.11
C SER A 57 -4.56 6.56 10.63
N GLY A 58 -5.42 5.55 10.82
CA GLY A 58 -6.76 5.70 11.37
C GLY A 58 -6.79 6.21 12.82
N TRP A 59 -5.88 5.71 13.68
CA TRP A 59 -5.70 6.22 15.04
C TRP A 59 -5.16 7.65 15.05
N TRP A 60 -4.12 7.93 14.25
CA TRP A 60 -3.50 9.25 14.15
C TRP A 60 -4.52 10.32 13.75
N THR A 61 -5.41 9.98 12.82
CA THR A 61 -6.45 10.89 12.32
C THR A 61 -7.60 11.11 13.31
N ARG A 62 -8.01 10.08 14.07
CA ARG A 62 -9.25 10.13 14.87
C ARG A 62 -9.04 10.28 16.36
N ASP A 63 -8.01 9.62 16.89
CA ASP A 63 -7.90 9.31 18.32
C ASP A 63 -6.59 9.85 18.93
N CYS A 64 -5.61 10.24 18.11
CA CYS A 64 -4.30 10.66 18.59
C CYS A 64 -4.35 12.03 19.29
N PRO A 65 -3.82 12.16 20.53
CA PRO A 65 -3.75 13.43 21.22
C PRO A 65 -2.96 14.47 20.44
N ARG A 66 -3.44 15.73 20.39
CA ARG A 66 -2.86 16.80 19.58
C ARG A 66 -1.35 17.01 19.81
N LYS A 67 -0.89 16.92 21.06
CA LYS A 67 0.54 17.04 21.41
C LYS A 67 1.39 15.90 20.82
N LEU A 68 0.84 14.69 20.76
CA LEU A 68 1.50 13.52 20.21
C LEU A 68 1.43 13.50 18.68
N SER A 69 0.32 13.95 18.10
CA SER A 69 0.09 13.96 16.64
C SER A 69 1.19 14.70 15.88
N THR A 70 1.63 15.88 16.35
CA THR A 70 2.72 16.65 15.73
C THR A 70 4.07 15.92 15.83
N PHE A 71 4.35 15.29 16.97
CA PHE A 71 5.57 14.51 17.14
C PHE A 71 5.60 13.30 16.20
N VAL A 72 4.51 12.53 16.16
CA VAL A 72 4.36 11.35 15.30
C VAL A 72 4.47 11.75 13.82
N LEU A 73 3.83 12.85 13.42
CA LEU A 73 3.92 13.35 12.04
C LEU A 73 5.37 13.62 11.65
N ARG A 74 6.10 14.42 12.46
CA ARG A 74 7.49 14.75 12.18
C ARG A 74 8.36 13.50 12.12
N TYR A 75 8.23 12.62 13.10
CA TYR A 75 8.99 11.37 13.15
C TYR A 75 8.75 10.47 11.93
N VAL A 76 7.50 10.41 11.44
CA VAL A 76 7.19 9.67 10.21
C VAL A 76 7.80 10.34 8.97
N GLU A 77 7.67 11.66 8.85
CA GLU A 77 8.20 12.43 7.71
C GLU A 77 9.73 12.33 7.61
N SER A 78 10.45 12.44 8.73
CA SER A 78 11.91 12.42 8.75
C SER A 78 12.51 11.02 8.65
N ASP A 79 12.00 10.07 9.42
CA ASP A 79 12.74 8.82 9.69
C ASP A 79 12.11 7.58 9.07
N LEU A 80 10.79 7.56 8.88
CA LEU A 80 10.09 6.31 8.55
C LEU A 80 9.60 6.24 7.11
N SER A 81 9.00 7.32 6.60
CA SER A 81 8.29 7.30 5.33
C SER A 81 9.20 6.95 4.15
N ALA A 82 10.42 7.51 4.12
CA ALA A 82 11.41 7.18 3.09
C ALA A 82 11.84 5.70 3.14
N ALA A 83 12.05 5.16 4.33
CA ALA A 83 12.43 3.76 4.52
C ALA A 83 11.29 2.81 4.13
N ILE A 84 10.05 3.12 4.50
CA ILE A 84 8.87 2.33 4.10
C ILE A 84 8.68 2.37 2.58
N ALA A 85 8.81 3.55 1.97
CA ALA A 85 8.72 3.69 0.52
C ALA A 85 9.79 2.85 -0.20
N ALA A 86 11.03 2.88 0.28
CA ALA A 86 12.12 2.07 -0.28
C ALA A 86 11.81 0.57 -0.21
N ASP A 87 11.33 0.09 0.94
CA ASP A 87 10.97 -1.33 1.13
C ASP A 87 9.85 -1.78 0.18
N GLU A 88 8.82 -0.95 -0.02
CA GLU A 88 7.76 -1.23 -1.00
C GLU A 88 8.30 -1.26 -2.44
N MET A 89 9.21 -0.35 -2.80
CA MET A 89 9.83 -0.36 -4.13
C MET A 89 10.70 -1.60 -4.35
N ASP A 90 11.42 -2.05 -3.33
CA ASP A 90 12.26 -3.24 -3.43
C ASP A 90 11.42 -4.52 -3.46
N ALA A 91 10.29 -4.56 -2.74
CA ALA A 91 9.30 -5.62 -2.87
C ALA A 91 8.71 -5.69 -4.29
N LEU A 92 8.43 -4.55 -4.92
CA LEU A 92 7.93 -4.50 -6.30
C LEU A 92 8.96 -5.03 -7.32
N LYS A 93 10.23 -4.62 -7.21
CA LYS A 93 11.31 -5.12 -8.07
C LYS A 93 11.44 -6.63 -7.93
N SER A 94 11.49 -7.11 -6.69
CA SER A 94 11.57 -8.55 -6.40
C SER A 94 10.37 -9.29 -6.98
N GLY A 95 9.16 -8.76 -6.84
CA GLY A 95 7.94 -9.35 -7.41
C GLY A 95 7.97 -9.46 -8.94
N ALA A 96 8.54 -8.46 -9.63
CA ALA A 96 8.75 -8.51 -11.08
C ALA A 96 9.71 -9.65 -11.46
N ASP A 97 10.80 -9.81 -10.72
CA ASP A 97 11.80 -10.86 -10.96
C ASP A 97 11.22 -12.28 -10.78
N PHE A 98 10.20 -12.44 -9.94
CA PHE A 98 9.47 -13.71 -9.76
C PHE A 98 8.31 -13.92 -10.74
N GLY A 99 8.16 -13.06 -11.76
CA GLY A 99 7.13 -13.21 -12.79
C GLY A 99 5.71 -12.95 -12.29
N ALA A 100 5.53 -12.05 -11.32
CA ALA A 100 4.20 -11.68 -10.81
C ALA A 100 3.25 -11.13 -11.90
N TRP A 101 3.81 -10.65 -13.02
CA TRP A 101 3.08 -10.22 -14.20
C TRP A 101 3.91 -10.47 -15.46
N ASP A 102 3.21 -10.63 -16.58
CA ASP A 102 3.80 -10.66 -17.91
C ASP A 102 4.32 -9.26 -18.27
N ALA A 103 5.62 -9.14 -18.56
CA ALA A 103 6.29 -7.88 -18.86
C ALA A 103 5.83 -7.26 -20.18
N GLU A 104 5.30 -8.06 -21.11
CA GLU A 104 4.71 -7.54 -22.36
C GLU A 104 3.36 -6.85 -22.11
N ALA A 105 2.57 -7.39 -21.17
CA ALA A 105 1.25 -6.86 -20.83
C ALA A 105 1.28 -5.78 -19.73
N LEU A 106 2.26 -5.82 -18.81
CA LEU A 106 2.35 -4.90 -17.68
C LEU A 106 3.79 -4.44 -17.41
N GLN A 107 4.01 -3.14 -17.53
CA GLN A 107 5.27 -2.48 -17.18
C GLN A 107 5.11 -1.76 -15.84
N VAL A 108 6.01 -2.05 -14.89
CA VAL A 108 6.03 -1.38 -13.57
C VAL A 108 7.35 -0.64 -13.42
N ARG A 109 7.28 0.68 -13.23
CA ARG A 109 8.42 1.55 -12.94
C ARG A 109 8.23 2.14 -11.56
N CYS A 110 9.27 2.12 -10.73
CA CYS A 110 9.20 2.65 -9.37
C CYS A 110 10.44 3.47 -9.03
N SER A 111 10.26 4.43 -8.11
CA SER A 111 11.34 5.29 -7.64
C SER A 111 11.17 5.55 -6.14
N ALA A 112 12.16 5.12 -5.36
CA ALA A 112 12.19 5.39 -3.92
C ALA A 112 12.47 6.88 -3.62
N VAL A 113 13.18 7.57 -4.52
CA VAL A 113 13.52 9.00 -4.37
C VAL A 113 12.28 9.87 -4.52
N SER A 114 11.52 9.68 -5.60
CA SER A 114 10.27 10.42 -5.84
C SER A 114 9.06 9.78 -5.16
N ARG A 115 9.26 8.63 -4.49
CA ARG A 115 8.22 7.84 -3.79
C ARG A 115 7.00 7.56 -4.65
N ALA A 116 7.23 7.20 -5.91
CA ALA A 116 6.18 7.00 -6.89
C ALA A 116 6.32 5.66 -7.63
N VAL A 117 5.19 5.08 -7.99
CA VAL A 117 5.07 3.86 -8.81
C VAL A 117 4.18 4.14 -10.00
N THR A 118 4.73 3.99 -11.19
CA THR A 118 4.01 4.08 -12.46
C THR A 118 3.80 2.68 -13.00
N ILE A 119 2.54 2.34 -13.24
CA ILE A 119 2.12 1.07 -13.81
C ILE A 119 1.52 1.38 -15.17
N THR A 120 2.01 0.71 -16.22
CA THR A 120 1.50 0.84 -17.58
C THR A 120 1.05 -0.53 -18.06
N TYR A 121 -0.23 -0.64 -18.38
CA TYR A 121 -0.83 -1.82 -19.00
C TYR A 121 -0.93 -1.61 -20.50
N VAL A 122 -0.50 -2.62 -21.26
CA VAL A 122 -0.53 -2.61 -22.73
C VAL A 122 -1.41 -3.75 -23.21
N HIS A 123 -2.34 -3.45 -24.10
CA HIS A 123 -3.19 -4.45 -24.75
C HIS A 123 -3.42 -4.04 -26.21
N GLU A 124 -3.00 -4.91 -27.13
CA GLU A 124 -2.96 -4.63 -28.58
C GLU A 124 -2.18 -3.32 -28.85
N ASP A 125 -2.83 -2.30 -29.41
CA ASP A 125 -2.24 -1.00 -29.75
C ASP A 125 -2.58 0.12 -28.74
N CYS A 126 -3.20 -0.22 -27.61
CA CYS A 126 -3.62 0.76 -26.62
C CYS A 126 -2.90 0.57 -25.27
N SER A 127 -2.64 1.67 -24.54
CA SER A 127 -2.09 1.62 -23.17
C SER A 127 -2.85 2.45 -22.13
N ALA A 128 -3.01 1.90 -20.92
CA ALA A 128 -3.52 2.57 -19.73
C ALA A 128 -2.41 2.69 -18.71
N ASP A 129 -2.43 3.76 -17.92
CA ASP A 129 -1.51 3.92 -16.82
C ASP A 129 -2.20 4.25 -15.50
N VAL A 130 -1.48 4.02 -14.42
CA VAL A 130 -1.77 4.57 -13.10
C VAL A 130 -0.46 4.92 -12.41
N VAL A 131 -0.44 6.08 -11.76
CA VAL A 131 0.67 6.53 -10.94
C VAL A 131 0.20 6.59 -9.49
N ILE A 132 0.90 5.87 -8.62
CA ILE A 132 0.68 5.87 -7.17
C ILE A 132 1.83 6.65 -6.53
N SER A 133 1.51 7.80 -5.92
CA SER A 133 2.47 8.66 -5.25
C SER A 133 2.28 8.57 -3.74
N LEU A 134 3.35 8.20 -3.03
CA LEU A 134 3.36 8.14 -1.57
C LEU A 134 3.72 9.52 -1.00
N PRO A 135 2.92 10.07 -0.09
CA PRO A 135 3.20 11.38 0.50
C PRO A 135 4.42 11.36 1.43
N GLU A 136 4.93 12.55 1.77
CA GLU A 136 6.03 12.70 2.72
C GLU A 136 5.74 12.03 4.07
N ALA A 137 4.48 12.13 4.52
CA ALA A 137 3.99 11.52 5.75
C ALA A 137 3.32 10.15 5.54
N TYR A 138 3.68 9.38 4.51
CA TYR A 138 3.17 8.00 4.34
C TYR A 138 3.57 7.12 5.55
N PRO A 139 2.66 6.34 6.14
CA PRO A 139 1.26 6.06 5.76
C PRO A 139 0.19 6.90 6.50
N LEU A 140 0.60 7.92 7.28
CA LEU A 140 -0.35 8.80 7.99
C LEU A 140 -1.23 9.63 7.04
N ARG A 141 -0.69 9.93 5.86
CA ARG A 141 -1.42 10.60 4.77
C ARG A 141 -1.71 9.61 3.66
N ASN A 142 -2.85 9.83 3.00
CA ASN A 142 -3.29 9.00 1.89
C ASN A 142 -2.35 9.13 0.70
N VAL A 143 -2.17 8.02 0.00
CA VAL A 143 -1.55 8.01 -1.32
C VAL A 143 -2.37 8.84 -2.30
N GLU A 144 -1.67 9.44 -3.27
CA GLU A 144 -2.30 10.07 -4.42
C GLU A 144 -2.25 9.12 -5.62
N VAL A 145 -3.34 9.07 -6.38
CA VAL A 145 -3.46 8.18 -7.54
C VAL A 145 -3.87 8.99 -8.76
N THR A 146 -3.00 9.05 -9.75
CA THR A 146 -3.19 9.79 -11.00
C THR A 146 -3.00 8.89 -12.22
N SER A 147 -3.27 9.41 -13.41
CA SER A 147 -3.09 8.70 -14.70
C SER A 147 -2.97 9.74 -15.81
N GLU A 148 -2.05 9.50 -16.73
CA GLU A 148 -1.81 10.31 -17.93
C GLU A 148 -2.57 9.76 -19.17
N SER A 149 -2.79 8.44 -19.23
CA SER A 149 -3.50 7.73 -20.30
C SER A 149 -4.52 6.73 -19.75
N ARG A 150 -5.80 6.89 -20.13
CA ARG A 150 -6.92 6.11 -19.57
C ARG A 150 -7.56 5.13 -20.54
N LEU A 151 -6.96 4.79 -21.69
CA LEU A 151 -7.56 3.85 -22.67
C LEU A 151 -8.99 4.17 -23.14
N GLY A 152 -9.45 5.41 -23.01
CA GLY A 152 -10.88 5.73 -23.24
C GLY A 152 -11.83 5.07 -22.24
N LEU A 153 -11.32 4.57 -21.11
CA LEU A 153 -12.12 4.05 -20.00
C LEU A 153 -13.10 5.12 -19.52
N PRO A 154 -14.38 4.77 -19.26
CA PRO A 154 -15.34 5.69 -18.70
C PRO A 154 -14.81 6.31 -17.40
N GLU A 155 -14.97 7.62 -17.22
CA GLU A 155 -14.44 8.33 -16.06
C GLU A 155 -14.92 7.72 -14.73
N ALA A 156 -16.17 7.25 -14.69
CA ALA A 156 -16.72 6.57 -13.53
C ALA A 156 -15.99 5.27 -13.21
N GLN A 157 -15.53 4.50 -14.21
CA GLN A 157 -14.75 3.29 -13.99
C GLN A 157 -13.36 3.61 -13.46
N TRP A 158 -12.69 4.60 -14.05
CA TRP A 158 -11.40 5.07 -13.57
C TRP A 158 -11.46 5.52 -12.11
N ARG A 159 -12.38 6.44 -11.77
CA ARG A 159 -12.55 6.94 -10.39
C ARG A 159 -12.77 5.80 -9.38
N ARG A 160 -13.48 4.74 -9.78
CA ARG A 160 -13.70 3.56 -8.93
C ARG A 160 -12.42 2.78 -8.67
N TRP A 161 -11.60 2.53 -9.69
CA TRP A 161 -10.33 1.84 -9.51
C TRP A 161 -9.33 2.67 -8.71
N THR A 162 -9.29 3.98 -8.90
CA THR A 162 -8.56 4.92 -8.04
C THR A 162 -8.98 4.76 -6.57
N LEU A 163 -10.29 4.79 -6.30
CA LEU A 163 -10.82 4.64 -4.93
C LEU A 163 -10.48 3.27 -4.33
N GLN A 164 -10.47 2.20 -5.13
CA GLN A 164 -10.06 0.87 -4.67
C GLN A 164 -8.58 0.85 -4.27
N ILE A 165 -7.69 1.46 -5.06
CA ILE A 165 -6.26 1.58 -4.74
C ILE A 165 -6.07 2.35 -3.43
N VAL A 166 -6.68 3.54 -3.32
CA VAL A 166 -6.60 4.36 -2.09
C VAL A 166 -7.16 3.60 -0.89
N THR A 167 -8.28 2.89 -1.05
CA THR A 167 -8.89 2.10 0.03
C THR A 167 -7.98 0.97 0.49
N LEU A 168 -7.36 0.26 -0.45
CA LEU A 168 -6.46 -0.84 -0.16
C LEU A 168 -5.24 -0.36 0.64
N LEU A 169 -4.59 0.69 0.16
CA LEU A 169 -3.34 1.21 0.72
C LEU A 169 -3.55 2.01 2.01
N SER A 170 -4.64 2.78 2.12
CA SER A 170 -4.88 3.64 3.28
C SER A 170 -5.74 3.01 4.37
N LEU A 171 -6.58 2.02 4.05
CA LEU A 171 -7.60 1.51 4.99
C LEU A 171 -7.48 0.02 5.32
N ARG A 172 -6.65 -0.75 4.60
CA ARG A 172 -6.67 -2.23 4.67
C ARG A 172 -5.32 -2.91 4.80
N ASP A 173 -4.29 -2.15 5.18
CA ASP A 173 -2.94 -2.69 5.35
C ASP A 173 -2.47 -3.49 4.11
N GLY A 174 -2.94 -3.10 2.92
CA GLY A 174 -2.53 -3.72 1.66
C GLY A 174 -1.23 -3.12 1.15
N THR A 175 -0.44 -3.92 0.43
CA THR A 175 0.85 -3.50 -0.15
C THR A 175 0.66 -2.84 -1.51
N ILE A 176 1.68 -2.12 -2.00
CA ILE A 176 1.64 -1.59 -3.36
C ILE A 176 1.59 -2.72 -4.39
N LEU A 177 2.23 -3.85 -4.09
CA LEU A 177 2.15 -5.06 -4.92
C LEU A 177 0.70 -5.57 -5.05
N ASP A 178 -0.05 -5.59 -3.95
CA ASP A 178 -1.48 -5.95 -3.98
C ASP A 178 -2.29 -4.97 -4.84
N ALA A 179 -1.98 -3.67 -4.77
CA ALA A 179 -2.62 -2.65 -5.59
C ALA A 179 -2.34 -2.85 -7.09
N VAL A 180 -1.10 -3.15 -7.46
CA VAL A 180 -0.69 -3.47 -8.84
C VAL A 180 -1.46 -4.69 -9.34
N ALA A 181 -1.46 -5.77 -8.58
CA ALA A 181 -2.13 -7.02 -8.95
C ALA A 181 -3.65 -6.83 -9.07
N MET A 182 -4.27 -6.07 -8.15
CA MET A 182 -5.69 -5.75 -8.19
C MET A 182 -6.03 -4.91 -9.43
N TRP A 183 -5.24 -3.87 -9.73
CA TRP A 183 -5.48 -3.00 -10.88
C TRP A 183 -5.35 -3.75 -12.21
N LYS A 184 -4.31 -4.58 -12.36
CA LYS A 184 -4.16 -5.47 -13.53
C LYS A 184 -5.37 -6.38 -13.70
N ARG A 185 -5.79 -7.09 -12.64
CA ARG A 185 -6.95 -7.99 -12.73
C ARG A 185 -8.24 -7.25 -13.10
N ASN A 186 -8.43 -6.03 -12.62
CA ASN A 186 -9.57 -5.21 -12.99
C ASN A 186 -9.57 -4.87 -14.49
N LEU A 187 -8.39 -4.54 -15.05
CA LEU A 187 -8.22 -4.31 -16.48
C LEU A 187 -8.48 -5.58 -17.29
N ASP A 188 -7.83 -6.69 -16.94
CA ASP A 188 -8.03 -7.99 -17.61
C ASP A 188 -9.52 -8.36 -17.67
N LYS A 189 -10.24 -8.22 -16.54
CA LYS A 189 -11.68 -8.52 -16.47
C LYS A 189 -12.55 -7.53 -17.24
N ALA A 190 -12.15 -6.26 -17.32
CA ALA A 190 -12.84 -5.29 -18.17
C ALA A 190 -12.70 -5.66 -19.65
N PHE A 191 -11.52 -6.10 -20.10
CA PHE A 191 -11.28 -6.57 -21.47
C PHE A 191 -11.97 -7.90 -21.79
N GLU A 192 -12.10 -8.80 -20.82
CA GLU A 192 -12.94 -10.01 -20.94
C GLU A 192 -14.45 -9.71 -21.02
N GLY A 193 -14.86 -8.43 -20.89
CA GLY A 193 -16.27 -8.02 -20.95
C GLY A 193 -17.05 -8.31 -19.67
N VAL A 194 -16.37 -8.52 -18.54
CA VAL A 194 -17.05 -8.76 -17.25
C VAL A 194 -17.64 -7.45 -16.74
N GLU A 195 -18.97 -7.39 -16.70
CA GLU A 195 -19.69 -6.26 -16.14
C GLU A 195 -19.44 -6.12 -14.62
N PRO A 196 -19.27 -4.89 -14.11
CA PRO A 196 -19.13 -4.65 -12.68
C PRO A 196 -20.44 -4.97 -11.95
N CYS A 197 -20.32 -5.40 -10.70
CA CYS A 197 -21.50 -5.56 -9.82
C CYS A 197 -22.30 -4.24 -9.77
N PRO A 198 -23.62 -4.23 -10.05
CA PRO A 198 -24.42 -3.00 -10.07
C PRO A 198 -24.65 -2.40 -8.68
N ILE A 199 -24.38 -3.16 -7.60
CA ILE A 199 -24.60 -2.72 -6.22
C ILE A 199 -23.38 -1.97 -5.69
N CYS A 200 -22.19 -2.55 -5.82
CA CYS A 200 -20.95 -1.99 -5.30
C CYS A 200 -20.04 -1.43 -6.41
N TYR A 201 -20.51 -1.46 -7.65
CA TYR A 201 -19.83 -0.97 -8.85
C TYR A 201 -18.42 -1.52 -9.06
N SER A 202 -18.11 -2.68 -8.50
CA SER A 202 -16.77 -3.28 -8.55
C SER A 202 -16.81 -4.57 -9.38
N THR A 203 -15.81 -4.78 -10.25
CA THR A 203 -15.65 -6.03 -11.01
C THR A 203 -15.12 -7.16 -10.13
N LEU A 204 -14.27 -6.83 -9.16
CA LEU A 204 -13.82 -7.75 -8.12
C LEU A 204 -14.35 -7.27 -6.77
N HIS A 205 -14.86 -8.19 -5.96
CA HIS A 205 -15.29 -7.85 -4.61
C HIS A 205 -14.07 -7.48 -3.75
N PHE A 206 -14.17 -6.33 -3.09
CA PHE A 206 -13.08 -5.69 -2.36
C PHE A 206 -12.57 -6.47 -1.11
N LYS A 207 -13.25 -7.53 -0.66
CA LYS A 207 -12.77 -8.43 0.42
C LYS A 207 -12.32 -9.79 -0.09
N THR A 208 -13.05 -10.35 -1.04
CA THR A 208 -12.92 -11.76 -1.43
C THR A 208 -12.23 -11.92 -2.78
N ASN A 209 -12.00 -10.82 -3.51
CA ASN A 209 -11.54 -10.82 -4.90
C ASN A 209 -12.40 -11.73 -5.81
N SER A 210 -13.65 -11.98 -5.42
CA SER A 210 -14.58 -12.79 -6.18
C SER A 210 -15.27 -11.95 -7.24
N LEU A 211 -15.58 -12.57 -8.38
CA LEU A 211 -16.43 -11.96 -9.40
C LEU A 211 -17.90 -11.93 -8.95
N PRO A 212 -18.74 -11.06 -9.53
CA PRO A 212 -20.17 -11.08 -9.36
C PRO A 212 -20.73 -12.45 -9.79
N ASN A 213 -21.16 -13.25 -8.82
CA ASN A 213 -21.56 -14.65 -9.02
C ASN A 213 -23.04 -14.90 -8.72
N VAL A 214 -23.73 -13.95 -8.08
CA VAL A 214 -25.17 -14.03 -7.82
C VAL A 214 -25.92 -13.28 -8.91
N SER A 215 -26.90 -13.90 -9.57
CA SER A 215 -27.72 -13.24 -10.61
C SER A 215 -29.05 -12.78 -10.02
N CYS A 216 -29.46 -11.54 -10.34
CA CYS A 216 -30.78 -11.04 -9.99
C CYS A 216 -31.87 -11.78 -10.77
N GLY A 217 -32.88 -12.31 -10.07
CA GLY A 217 -33.98 -13.06 -10.71
C GLY A 217 -34.81 -12.25 -11.72
N THR A 218 -34.84 -10.92 -11.60
CA THR A 218 -35.63 -10.04 -12.47
C THR A 218 -34.81 -9.50 -13.64
N CYS A 219 -33.70 -8.79 -13.37
CA CYS A 219 -32.92 -8.09 -14.40
C CYS A 219 -31.70 -8.88 -14.89
N ARG A 220 -31.44 -10.08 -14.35
CA ARG A 220 -30.33 -11.00 -14.70
C ARG A 220 -28.90 -10.46 -14.50
N HIS A 221 -28.73 -9.20 -14.10
CA HIS A 221 -27.43 -8.63 -13.76
C HIS A 221 -26.79 -9.41 -12.61
N ARG A 222 -25.46 -9.56 -12.66
CA ARG A 222 -24.69 -10.27 -11.64
C ARG A 222 -24.17 -9.32 -10.57
N PHE A 223 -24.22 -9.73 -9.31
CA PHE A 223 -23.72 -8.97 -8.16
C PHE A 223 -22.92 -9.87 -7.21
N HIS A 224 -22.20 -9.26 -6.27
CA HIS A 224 -21.47 -9.97 -5.22
C HIS A 224 -22.43 -10.40 -4.10
N GLY A 225 -22.35 -11.67 -3.70
CA GLY A 225 -23.10 -12.21 -2.55
C GLY A 225 -22.58 -11.79 -1.19
#